data_AF-A0A0G3CAM6-F1
#
_entry.id   AF-A0A0G3CAM6-F1
#
_cell.length_a   1.000
_cell.length_b   1.000
_cell.length_c   1.000
_cell.angle_alpha   90.00
_cell.angle_beta   90.00
_cell.angle_gamma   90.00
#
_symmetry.space_group_name_H-M   'P 1'
#
loop_
_entity.id
_entity.type
_entity.pdbx_description
1 polymer ?
#
loop_
_entity_poly.entity_id
_entity_poly.type
_entity_poly.pdbx_seq_one_letter_code
_entity_poly.pdbx_strand_id
1 'polypeptide(L)'
;MFFSIGILTILIGFLLIMIGVALSMYQESRSTQSYSSRTDTSGKGSRFESTSNFESSLHEKPSERKVESEIKTGGVIMLGPIPIIFGSDKESAKTVAILSIILMLLSLLILSFSFI
;
A
#
# COMPACT_ATOMS: atom_id res chain seq x y z
N MET A 1 -24.53 18.72 -31.23
CA MET A 1 -25.03 17.39 -30.82
C MET A 1 -23.91 16.53 -30.20
N PHE A 2 -22.73 16.42 -30.82
CA PHE A 2 -21.59 15.65 -30.28
C PHE A 2 -20.95 16.21 -29.00
N PHE A 3 -20.89 17.53 -28.85
CA PHE A 3 -20.38 18.18 -27.62
C PHE A 3 -21.15 17.74 -26.36
N SER A 4 -22.46 17.55 -26.47
CA SER A 4 -23.30 17.13 -25.36
C SER A 4 -23.00 15.68 -24.95
N ILE A 5 -22.67 14.80 -25.90
CA ILE A 5 -22.26 13.41 -25.62
C ILE A 5 -20.97 13.40 -24.80
N GLY A 6 -19.96 14.19 -25.20
CA GLY A 6 -18.69 14.28 -24.48
C GLY A 6 -18.87 14.79 -23.05
N ILE A 7 -19.58 15.92 -22.90
CA ILE A 7 -19.87 16.50 -21.58
C ILE A 7 -20.66 15.52 -20.70
N LEU A 8 -21.62 14.79 -21.26
CA LEU A 8 -22.40 13.79 -20.54
C LEU A 8 -21.53 12.61 -20.06
N THR A 9 -20.60 12.12 -20.88
CA THR A 9 -19.67 11.05 -20.47
C THR A 9 -18.70 11.49 -19.37
N ILE A 10 -18.23 12.75 -19.41
CA ILE A 10 -17.38 13.32 -18.36
C ILE A 10 -18.18 13.45 -17.07
N LEU A 11 -19.41 13.92 -17.15
CA LEU A 11 -20.30 14.10 -16.00
C LEU A 11 -20.69 12.75 -15.38
N ILE A 12 -21.02 11.74 -16.19
CA ILE A 12 -21.35 10.40 -15.69
C ILE A 12 -20.13 9.76 -14.99
N GLY A 13 -18.93 9.93 -15.55
CA GLY A 13 -17.69 9.42 -14.97
C GLY A 13 -17.35 10.12 -13.65
N PHE A 14 -17.46 11.45 -13.61
CA PHE A 14 -17.28 12.22 -12.37
C PHE A 14 -18.30 11.82 -11.31
N LEU A 15 -19.57 11.63 -11.68
CA LEU A 15 -20.62 11.23 -10.75
C LEU A 15 -20.38 9.82 -10.18
N LEU A 16 -19.88 8.87 -10.99
CA LEU A 16 -19.49 7.54 -10.53
C LEU A 16 -18.25 7.58 -9.60
N ILE A 17 -17.27 8.43 -9.89
CA ILE A 17 -16.13 8.63 -8.97
C ILE A 17 -16.59 9.28 -7.68
N MET A 18 -17.45 10.29 -7.75
CA MET A 18 -17.92 11.05 -6.60
C MET A 18 -18.82 10.19 -5.72
N ILE A 19 -19.70 9.38 -6.31
CA ILE A 19 -20.52 8.43 -5.55
C ILE A 19 -19.64 7.33 -4.93
N GLY A 20 -18.63 6.83 -5.65
CA GLY A 20 -17.71 5.83 -5.13
C GLY A 20 -16.89 6.33 -3.93
N VAL A 21 -16.30 7.53 -4.06
CA VAL A 21 -15.56 8.19 -2.97
C VAL A 21 -16.50 8.58 -1.83
N ALA A 22 -17.69 9.12 -2.13
CA ALA A 22 -18.67 9.44 -1.10
C ALA A 22 -19.13 8.19 -0.36
N LEU A 23 -19.44 7.09 -1.05
CA LEU A 23 -19.79 5.80 -0.42
C LEU A 23 -18.61 5.23 0.39
N SER A 24 -17.38 5.36 -0.10
CA SER A 24 -16.16 5.00 0.65
C SER A 24 -16.04 5.82 1.94
N MET A 25 -16.34 7.12 1.88
CA MET A 25 -16.34 8.01 3.04
C MET A 25 -17.53 7.75 3.98
N TYR A 26 -18.70 7.39 3.46
CA TYR A 26 -19.84 6.94 4.27
C TYR A 26 -19.55 5.61 4.97
N GLN A 27 -18.66 4.79 4.42
CA GLN A 27 -18.17 3.57 5.07
C GLN A 27 -17.04 3.86 6.08
N GLU A 28 -16.42 5.04 6.01
CA GLU A 28 -15.40 5.54 6.92
C GLU A 28 -16.02 6.07 8.23
N SER A 29 -16.75 5.20 8.91
CA SER A 29 -17.01 5.32 10.35
C SER A 29 -16.73 4.05 11.13
N ARG A 30 -16.25 2.96 10.50
CA ARG A 30 -15.60 1.84 11.19
C ARG A 30 -15.08 0.80 10.20
N SER A 31 -13.82 0.92 9.82
CA SER A 31 -12.94 -0.24 9.77
C SER A 31 -11.51 0.26 9.73
N THR A 32 -11.05 0.71 10.90
CA THR A 32 -9.65 0.52 11.26
C THR A 32 -9.31 -0.93 10.92
N GLN A 33 -8.43 -1.09 9.93
CA GLN A 33 -7.89 -2.37 9.50
C GLN A 33 -7.12 -2.97 10.69
N SER A 34 -7.85 -3.66 11.58
CA SER A 34 -7.29 -4.56 12.58
C SER A 34 -6.74 -5.76 11.83
N TYR A 35 -5.49 -5.62 11.36
CA TYR A 35 -4.66 -6.76 11.02
C TYR A 35 -4.29 -7.46 12.33
N SER A 36 -5.18 -8.31 12.82
CA SER A 36 -4.91 -9.17 13.96
C SER A 36 -3.98 -10.29 13.51
N SER A 37 -2.67 -10.07 13.65
CA SER A 37 -1.68 -11.14 13.60
C SER A 37 -1.80 -11.98 14.87
N ARG A 38 -2.67 -12.99 14.83
CA ARG A 38 -2.69 -14.10 15.77
C ARG A 38 -2.53 -15.39 15.00
N THR A 39 -1.34 -15.95 15.04
CA THR A 39 -1.13 -17.39 14.91
C THR A 39 -0.21 -17.80 16.05
N ASP A 40 -0.82 -17.95 17.22
CA ASP A 40 -0.21 -18.64 18.35
C ASP A 40 -0.15 -20.14 18.05
N THR A 41 1.05 -20.69 18.23
CA THR A 41 1.34 -22.02 18.80
C THR A 41 0.58 -23.24 18.23
N SER A 42 1.30 -24.14 17.57
CA SER A 42 1.37 -25.55 18.00
C SER A 42 2.35 -26.37 17.15
N GLY A 43 3.34 -26.96 17.82
CA GLY A 43 3.97 -28.21 17.40
C GLY A 43 5.24 -28.09 16.56
N LYS A 44 6.41 -28.12 17.21
CA LYS A 44 7.37 -29.24 17.07
C LYS A 44 8.54 -29.05 18.02
N GLY A 45 8.75 -30.01 18.92
CA GLY A 45 9.89 -30.02 19.82
C GLY A 45 11.21 -30.27 19.09
N SER A 46 12.24 -29.57 19.52
CA SER A 46 13.61 -30.07 19.51
C SER A 46 14.31 -29.58 20.76
N ARG A 47 14.17 -30.40 21.80
CA ARG A 47 15.08 -30.51 22.92
C ARG A 47 16.51 -30.55 22.39
N PHE A 48 17.29 -29.51 22.61
CA PHE A 48 18.73 -29.67 22.75
C PHE A 48 19.22 -28.81 23.91
N GLU A 49 19.60 -29.55 24.93
CA GLU A 49 20.29 -29.17 26.13
C GLU A 49 21.73 -28.82 25.78
N SER A 50 22.21 -27.67 26.24
CA SER A 50 23.55 -27.52 26.84
C SER A 50 23.73 -26.10 27.35
N THR A 51 23.73 -26.00 28.67
CA THR A 51 24.39 -24.97 29.45
C THR A 51 25.87 -24.92 29.11
N SER A 52 26.40 -23.75 28.78
CA SER A 52 27.81 -23.43 29.00
C SER A 52 27.93 -21.97 29.40
N ASN A 53 28.08 -21.75 30.71
CA ASN A 53 28.53 -20.51 31.30
C ASN A 53 29.87 -20.11 30.67
N PHE A 54 29.95 -18.89 30.14
CA PHE A 54 31.21 -18.16 30.06
C PHE A 54 30.90 -16.65 30.12
N GLU A 55 30.77 -16.13 31.34
CA GLU A 55 31.09 -14.73 31.58
C GLU A 55 32.59 -14.54 31.34
N SER A 56 32.99 -13.61 30.46
CA SER A 56 34.06 -12.65 30.77
C SER A 56 34.42 -11.73 29.62
N SER A 57 34.75 -10.49 30.02
CA SER A 57 35.44 -9.44 29.28
C SER A 57 34.63 -8.57 28.30
N LEU A 58 33.91 -7.63 28.91
CA LEU A 58 34.21 -6.19 28.82
C LEU A 58 35.01 -5.76 27.57
N HIS A 59 34.27 -5.31 26.56
CA HIS A 59 34.73 -4.23 25.69
C HIS A 59 33.52 -3.32 25.43
N GLU A 60 33.23 -2.44 26.38
CA GLU A 60 32.40 -1.25 26.13
C GLU A 60 33.12 -0.38 25.10
N LYS A 61 32.80 -0.59 23.82
CA LYS A 61 32.97 0.44 22.80
C LYS A 61 31.72 1.33 22.90
N PRO A 62 31.83 2.68 22.85
CA PRO A 62 30.67 3.54 22.96
C PRO A 62 29.67 3.14 21.88
N SER A 63 28.50 2.69 22.31
CA SER A 63 27.33 2.43 21.47
C SER A 63 26.90 3.75 20.87
N GLU A 64 27.58 4.16 19.79
CA GLU A 64 27.00 5.04 18.79
C GLU A 64 25.66 4.42 18.41
N ARG A 65 24.57 5.03 18.88
CA ARG A 65 23.22 4.68 18.48
C ARG A 65 23.14 4.90 16.97
N LYS A 66 23.47 3.87 16.20
CA LYS A 66 23.18 3.81 14.78
C LYS A 66 21.66 3.77 14.70
N VAL A 67 21.06 4.96 14.61
CA VAL A 67 19.65 5.11 14.29
C VAL A 67 19.52 4.50 12.91
N GLU A 68 19.09 3.24 12.85
CA GLU A 68 18.79 2.57 11.60
C GLU A 68 17.52 3.22 11.07
N SER A 69 17.70 4.30 10.30
CA SER A 69 16.61 4.93 9.58
C SER A 69 16.11 3.93 8.54
N GLU A 70 15.04 3.22 8.87
CA GLU A 70 14.38 2.32 7.95
C GLU A 70 13.85 3.14 6.77
N ILE A 71 14.47 2.96 5.61
CA ILE A 71 14.13 3.68 4.39
C ILE A 71 12.80 3.18 3.82
N LYS A 72 11.75 3.96 4.07
CA LYS A 72 10.42 3.74 3.49
C LYS A 72 10.46 4.02 1.99
N THR A 73 10.25 2.98 1.19
CA THR A 73 10.26 3.05 -0.28
C THR A 73 9.01 2.39 -0.84
N GLY A 74 8.49 2.88 -1.96
CA GLY A 74 7.44 2.23 -2.72
C GLY A 74 7.55 2.53 -4.21
N GLY A 75 6.91 1.70 -5.03
CA GLY A 75 6.99 1.79 -6.49
C GLY A 75 5.79 1.12 -7.16
N VAL A 76 5.57 1.47 -8.42
CA VAL A 76 4.48 0.92 -9.23
C VAL A 76 5.01 0.44 -10.57
N ILE A 77 4.55 -0.73 -11.00
CA ILE A 77 4.83 -1.30 -12.31
C ILE A 77 3.51 -1.34 -13.10
N MET A 78 3.46 -0.72 -14.27
CA MET A 78 2.29 -0.76 -15.15
C MET A 78 2.41 -1.93 -16.12
N LEU A 79 1.54 -2.93 -15.99
CA LEU A 79 1.35 -3.98 -17.00
C LEU A 79 0.09 -3.64 -17.80
N GLY A 80 0.27 -2.79 -18.81
CA GLY A 80 -0.86 -2.14 -19.47
C GLY A 80 -1.65 -1.27 -18.47
N PRO A 81 -2.99 -1.20 -18.58
CA PRO A 81 -3.81 -0.44 -17.63
C PRO A 81 -3.93 -1.10 -16.24
N ILE A 82 -3.27 -2.26 -16.02
CA ILE A 82 -3.28 -2.95 -14.73
C ILE A 82 -2.03 -2.54 -13.94
N PRO A 83 -2.18 -1.71 -12.89
CA PRO A 83 -1.08 -1.35 -12.02
C PRO A 83 -0.72 -2.46 -11.02
N ILE A 84 0.57 -2.71 -10.81
CA ILE A 84 1.09 -3.51 -9.71
C ILE A 84 1.85 -2.60 -8.74
N ILE A 85 1.38 -2.54 -7.49
CA ILE A 85 1.89 -1.63 -6.46
C ILE A 85 2.77 -2.39 -5.46
N PHE A 86 3.93 -1.83 -5.14
CA PHE A 86 4.87 -2.35 -4.15
C PHE A 86 5.23 -1.26 -3.14
N GLY A 87 5.40 -1.64 -1.88
CA GLY A 87 5.82 -0.74 -0.81
C GLY A 87 6.49 -1.50 0.32
N SER A 88 7.59 -0.95 0.82
CA SER A 88 8.33 -1.45 1.99
C SER A 88 7.51 -1.29 3.27
N ASP A 89 6.58 -0.36 3.28
CA ASP A 89 5.70 -0.09 4.40
C ASP A 89 4.31 0.30 3.92
N LYS A 90 3.34 0.13 4.82
CA LYS A 90 1.92 0.40 4.59
C LYS A 90 1.61 1.85 4.17
N GLU A 91 2.39 2.82 4.62
CA GLU A 91 2.17 4.24 4.31
C GLU A 91 2.65 4.55 2.88
N SER A 92 3.84 4.04 2.53
CA SER A 92 4.35 4.09 1.16
C SER A 92 3.44 3.37 0.17
N ALA A 93 3.00 2.15 0.49
CA ALA A 93 2.11 1.38 -0.37
C ALA A 93 0.78 2.10 -0.63
N LYS A 94 0.16 2.69 0.41
CA LYS A 94 -1.07 3.48 0.29
C LYS A 94 -0.88 4.70 -0.62
N THR A 95 0.22 5.42 -0.44
CA THR A 95 0.52 6.62 -1.25
C THR A 95 0.70 6.27 -2.72
N VAL A 96 1.47 5.21 -3.00
CA VAL A 96 1.70 4.74 -4.36
C VAL A 96 0.41 4.17 -4.99
N ALA A 97 -0.44 3.49 -4.22
CA ALA A 97 -1.72 2.98 -4.70
C ALA A 97 -2.66 4.09 -5.18
N ILE A 98 -2.79 5.17 -4.40
CA ILE A 98 -3.62 6.33 -4.76
C ILE A 98 -3.10 6.97 -6.05
N LEU A 99 -1.79 7.21 -6.12
CA LEU A 99 -1.15 7.79 -7.31
C LEU A 99 -1.35 6.90 -8.55
N SER A 100 -1.22 5.59 -8.37
CA SER A 100 -1.42 4.60 -9.42
C SER A 100 -2.85 4.58 -9.96
N ILE A 101 -3.86 4.70 -9.10
CA ILE A 101 -5.27 4.77 -9.51
C ILE A 101 -5.53 6.04 -10.33
N ILE A 102 -4.98 7.18 -9.90
CA ILE A 102 -5.09 8.45 -10.63
C ILE A 102 -4.47 8.31 -12.02
N LEU A 103 -3.27 7.75 -12.12
CA LEU A 103 -2.62 7.50 -13.41
C LEU A 103 -3.40 6.53 -14.29
N MET A 104 -3.94 5.45 -13.73
CA MET A 104 -4.74 4.46 -14.46
C MET A 104 -6.00 5.11 -15.06
N LEU A 105 -6.72 5.92 -14.28
CA LEU A 105 -7.89 6.64 -14.75
C LEU A 105 -7.53 7.66 -15.83
N LEU A 106 -6.43 8.39 -15.65
CA LEU A 106 -5.96 9.36 -16.65
C LEU A 106 -5.57 8.66 -17.95
N SER A 107 -4.87 7.52 -17.87
CA SER A 107 -4.52 6.70 -19.03
C SER A 107 -5.75 6.17 -19.75
N LEU A 108 -6.76 5.69 -19.02
CA LEU A 108 -8.01 5.21 -19.60
C LEU A 108 -8.81 6.34 -20.24
N LEU A 109 -8.81 7.53 -19.65
CA LEU A 109 -9.49 8.70 -20.19
C LEU A 109 -8.84 9.15 -21.51
N ILE A 110 -7.51 9.18 -21.57
CA ILE A 110 -6.75 9.50 -22.79
C ILE A 110 -7.00 8.45 -23.88
N LEU A 111 -6.93 7.15 -23.54
CA LEU A 111 -7.21 6.07 -24.48
C LEU A 111 -8.65 6.13 -25.01
N SER A 112 -9.63 6.37 -24.13
CA SER A 112 -11.03 6.45 -24.50
C SER A 112 -11.32 7.69 -25.35
N PHE A 113 -10.70 8.83 -25.03
CA PHE A 113 -10.81 10.05 -25.84
C PHE A 113 -10.16 9.91 -27.22
N SER A 114 -9.02 9.19 -27.29
CA SER A 114 -8.33 8.96 -28.56
C SER A 114 -9.07 8.01 -29.50
N PHE A 115 -10.04 7.24 -29.00
CA PHE A 115 -10.83 6.30 -29.79
C PHE A 115 -12.20 6.86 -30.21
N ILE A 116 -12.57 8.07 -29.75
CA ILE A 116 -13.77 8.82 -30.13
C ILE A 116 -13.47 9.70 -31.36
#